data_AF-A0AB35VVB2-F1
#
_entry.id   AF-A0AB35VVB2-F1
#
_cell.length_a   1.000
_cell.length_b   1.000
_cell.length_c   1.000
_cell.angle_alpha   90.00
_cell.angle_beta   90.00
_cell.angle_gamma   90.00
#
_symmetry.space_group_name_H-M   'P 1'
#
loop_
_entity.id
_entity.type
_entity.pdbx_description
1 polymer ?
#
loop_
_entity_poly.entity_id
_entity_poly.type
_entity_poly.pdbx_seq_one_letter_code
_entity_poly.pdbx_strand_id
1 'polypeptide(L)'
;MQLTLVRHGEAAPPVNGNDIKRPLTARGHAQAEQTATFLKDIVKPDIFVVSPLLRAQETLAHIQTYFKDVPVLLCDKIKPDDDAREAVEWLSQIPYESIVVVCHMNVVGHIAELLTHENFNPFALAEARIYDQAVIANGLSTQKNSFIPTI
;
A
#
# COMPACT_ATOMS: atom_id res chain seq x y z
N MET A 1 9.41 -12.86 6.84
CA MET A 1 8.31 -12.08 6.26
C MET A 1 8.79 -10.80 5.57
N GLN A 2 8.16 -10.46 4.45
CA GLN A 2 8.29 -9.22 3.69
C GLN A 2 6.93 -8.50 3.66
N LEU A 3 6.93 -7.20 3.94
CA LEU A 3 5.76 -6.34 3.82
C LEU A 3 6.07 -5.20 2.86
N THR A 4 5.23 -5.02 1.85
CA THR A 4 5.31 -3.89 0.93
C THR A 4 4.13 -2.96 1.18
N LEU A 5 4.40 -1.70 1.49
CA LEU A 5 3.39 -0.66 1.65
C LEU A 5 3.36 0.21 0.40
N VAL A 6 2.18 0.44 -0.15
CA VAL A 6 1.96 1.25 -1.35
C VAL A 6 0.88 2.29 -1.08
N ARG A 7 1.18 3.57 -1.33
CA ARG A 7 0.15 4.61 -1.38
C ARG A 7 -0.55 4.56 -2.74
N HIS A 8 -1.86 4.76 -2.81
CA HIS A 8 -2.55 4.89 -4.11
C HIS A 8 -1.94 5.99 -5.01
N GLY A 9 -2.11 5.86 -6.33
CA GLY A 9 -1.72 6.86 -7.33
C GLY A 9 -2.59 8.12 -7.33
N GLU A 10 -2.25 9.12 -8.13
CA GLU A 10 -3.05 10.35 -8.24
C GLU A 10 -4.53 10.07 -8.54
N ALA A 11 -5.44 10.63 -7.72
CA ALA A 11 -6.88 10.45 -7.87
C ALA A 11 -7.57 11.77 -8.22
N ALA A 12 -8.57 11.70 -9.10
CA ALA A 12 -9.41 12.82 -9.49
C ALA A 12 -10.02 13.50 -8.25
N PRO A 13 -10.34 14.80 -8.28
CA PRO A 13 -10.97 15.48 -7.15
C PRO A 13 -12.34 14.86 -6.82
N PRO A 14 -12.80 14.95 -5.55
CA PRO A 14 -14.15 14.51 -5.19
C PRO A 14 -15.20 15.31 -5.98
N VAL A 15 -16.18 14.60 -6.54
CA VAL A 15 -17.35 15.20 -7.18
C VAL A 15 -18.52 15.13 -6.21
N ASN A 16 -19.18 16.27 -5.96
CA ASN A 16 -20.30 16.38 -5.02
C ASN A 16 -20.00 15.83 -3.62
N GLY A 17 -18.76 15.99 -3.14
CA GLY A 17 -18.32 15.53 -1.82
C GLY A 17 -18.10 14.01 -1.70
N ASN A 18 -18.22 13.23 -2.78
CA ASN A 18 -17.96 11.79 -2.75
C ASN A 18 -16.47 11.48 -2.88
N ASP A 19 -15.78 11.27 -1.76
CA ASP A 19 -14.36 10.89 -1.75
C ASP A 19 -14.11 9.42 -2.10
N ILE A 20 -15.03 8.54 -1.72
CA ILE A 20 -14.84 7.08 -1.78
C ILE A 20 -14.72 6.58 -3.22
N LYS A 21 -15.53 7.17 -4.13
CA LYS A 21 -15.61 6.78 -5.54
C LYS A 21 -14.70 7.59 -6.46
N ARG A 22 -13.71 8.29 -5.92
CA ARG A 22 -12.73 9.02 -6.74
C ARG A 22 -11.86 8.03 -7.51
N PRO A 23 -11.90 8.04 -8.86
CA PRO A 23 -11.01 7.21 -9.66
C PRO A 23 -9.60 7.81 -9.69
N LEU A 24 -8.63 7.02 -10.10
CA LEU A 24 -7.33 7.49 -10.54
C LEU A 24 -7.48 8.44 -11.74
N THR A 25 -6.60 9.43 -11.82
CA THR A 25 -6.43 10.20 -13.06
C THR A 25 -5.66 9.36 -14.08
N ALA A 26 -5.57 9.83 -15.33
CA ALA A 26 -4.69 9.22 -16.32
C ALA A 26 -3.23 9.15 -15.83
N ARG A 27 -2.76 10.21 -15.14
CA ARG A 27 -1.45 10.24 -14.50
C ARG A 27 -1.36 9.22 -13.37
N GLY A 28 -2.39 9.10 -12.53
CA GLY A 28 -2.44 8.12 -11.44
C GLY A 28 -2.35 6.68 -11.92
N HIS A 29 -3.00 6.34 -13.04
CA HIS A 29 -2.86 5.03 -13.67
C HIS A 29 -1.43 4.79 -14.16
N ALA A 30 -0.82 5.76 -14.84
CA ALA A 30 0.56 5.63 -15.30
C ALA A 30 1.55 5.51 -14.13
N GLN A 31 1.31 6.23 -13.02
CA GLN A 31 2.10 6.11 -11.80
C GLN A 31 2.00 4.70 -11.21
N ALA A 32 0.78 4.17 -11.09
CA ALA A 32 0.54 2.81 -10.60
C ALA A 32 1.19 1.75 -11.51
N GLU A 33 1.20 1.95 -12.83
CA GLU A 33 1.87 1.07 -13.79
C GLU A 33 3.40 1.06 -13.60
N GLN A 34 4.04 2.22 -13.34
CA GLN A 34 5.47 2.27 -13.02
C GLN A 34 5.78 1.50 -11.74
N THR A 35 4.98 1.69 -10.69
CA THR A 35 5.15 0.96 -9.43
C THR A 35 4.93 -0.54 -9.60
N ALA A 36 3.91 -0.95 -10.36
CA ALA A 36 3.67 -2.35 -10.69
C ALA A 36 4.87 -2.96 -11.44
N THR A 37 5.42 -2.24 -12.41
CA THR A 37 6.58 -2.66 -13.19
C THR A 37 7.84 -2.80 -12.33
N PHE A 38 8.04 -1.92 -11.35
CA PHE A 38 9.12 -2.05 -10.37
C PHE A 38 8.93 -3.28 -9.47
N LEU A 39 7.71 -3.47 -8.94
CA LEU A 39 7.43 -4.55 -7.98
C LEU A 39 7.52 -5.95 -8.60
N LYS A 40 7.15 -6.13 -9.87
CA LYS A 40 7.08 -7.46 -10.51
C LYS A 40 8.37 -8.29 -10.40
N ASP A 41 9.52 -7.62 -10.37
CA ASP A 41 10.84 -8.27 -10.35
C ASP A 41 11.44 -8.35 -8.93
N ILE A 42 10.82 -7.69 -7.94
CA ILE A 42 11.36 -7.55 -6.58
C ILE A 42 10.53 -8.32 -5.54
N VAL A 43 9.21 -8.39 -5.70
CA VAL A 43 8.31 -9.03 -4.73
C VAL A 43 7.65 -10.27 -5.32
N LYS A 44 7.27 -11.20 -4.45
CA LYS A 44 6.48 -12.40 -4.78
C LYS A 44 5.35 -12.53 -3.76
N PRO A 45 4.26 -11.76 -3.93
CA PRO A 45 3.23 -11.64 -2.91
C PRO A 45 2.45 -12.94 -2.79
N ASP A 46 2.21 -13.36 -1.55
CA ASP A 46 1.28 -14.44 -1.22
C ASP A 46 -0.16 -13.91 -1.11
N ILE A 47 -0.30 -12.63 -0.76
CA ILE A 47 -1.59 -11.95 -0.64
C ILE A 47 -1.47 -10.45 -0.93
N PHE A 48 -2.53 -9.89 -1.51
CA PHE A 48 -2.77 -8.47 -1.56
C PHE A 48 -3.75 -8.04 -0.48
N VAL A 49 -3.45 -6.93 0.19
CA VAL A 49 -4.37 -6.24 1.10
C VAL A 49 -4.65 -4.87 0.52
N VAL A 50 -5.92 -4.46 0.42
CA VAL A 50 -6.27 -3.18 -0.20
C VAL A 50 -7.41 -2.49 0.50
N SER A 51 -7.33 -1.17 0.58
CA SER A 51 -8.41 -0.32 1.07
C SER A 51 -9.64 -0.41 0.15
N PRO A 52 -10.88 -0.32 0.69
CA PRO A 52 -12.09 -0.34 -0.13
C PRO A 52 -12.27 0.88 -1.05
N LEU A 53 -11.49 1.94 -0.91
CA LEU A 53 -11.64 3.16 -1.73
C LEU A 53 -11.13 2.92 -3.16
N LEU A 54 -11.87 3.43 -4.15
CA LEU A 54 -11.69 3.09 -5.57
C LEU A 54 -10.26 3.28 -6.06
N ARG A 55 -9.65 4.44 -5.80
CA ARG A 55 -8.26 4.74 -6.17
C ARG A 55 -7.21 3.73 -5.68
N ALA A 56 -7.41 3.13 -4.50
CA ALA A 56 -6.50 2.11 -4.00
C ALA A 56 -6.70 0.78 -4.76
N GLN A 57 -7.96 0.42 -5.04
CA GLN A 57 -8.27 -0.76 -5.85
C GLN A 57 -7.76 -0.63 -7.29
N GLU A 58 -7.91 0.53 -7.92
CA GLU A 58 -7.38 0.78 -9.27
C GLU A 58 -5.84 0.80 -9.31
N THR A 59 -5.20 1.24 -8.22
CA THR A 59 -3.74 1.12 -8.08
C THR A 59 -3.32 -0.35 -7.98
N LEU A 60 -4.02 -1.14 -7.16
CA LEU A 60 -3.76 -2.57 -7.02
C LEU A 60 -3.98 -3.32 -8.35
N ALA A 61 -4.99 -2.95 -9.13
CA ALA A 61 -5.31 -3.61 -10.40
C ALA A 61 -4.12 -3.65 -11.36
N HIS A 62 -3.30 -2.58 -11.39
CA HIS A 62 -2.06 -2.54 -12.16
C HIS A 62 -1.02 -3.54 -11.65
N ILE A 63 -0.85 -3.66 -10.34
CA ILE A 63 0.06 -4.62 -9.71
C ILE A 63 -0.38 -6.06 -10.02
N GLN A 64 -1.69 -6.34 -9.93
CA GLN A 64 -2.25 -7.67 -10.18
C GLN A 64 -2.03 -8.18 -11.61
N THR A 65 -1.79 -7.31 -12.59
CA THR A 65 -1.51 -7.75 -13.97
C THR A 65 -0.30 -8.68 -14.07
N TYR A 66 0.65 -8.56 -13.13
CA TYR A 66 1.84 -9.40 -13.01
C TYR A 66 1.67 -10.59 -12.05
N PHE A 67 0.61 -10.63 -11.24
CA PHE A 67 0.40 -11.58 -10.15
C PHE A 67 -1.04 -12.11 -10.13
N LYS A 68 -1.47 -12.73 -11.24
CA LYS A 68 -2.88 -13.04 -11.52
C LYS A 68 -3.54 -14.00 -10.53
N ASP A 69 -2.77 -14.90 -9.92
CA ASP A 69 -3.28 -15.95 -9.04
C ASP A 69 -3.21 -15.60 -7.54
N VAL A 70 -2.75 -14.39 -7.21
CA VAL A 70 -2.58 -13.94 -5.82
C VAL A 70 -3.92 -13.42 -5.29
N PRO A 71 -4.42 -13.95 -4.15
CA PRO A 71 -5.69 -13.52 -3.58
C PRO A 71 -5.65 -12.06 -3.09
N VAL A 72 -6.83 -11.43 -3.05
CA VAL A 72 -7.01 -10.06 -2.55
C VAL A 72 -7.91 -10.07 -1.32
N LEU A 73 -7.48 -9.37 -0.28
CA LEU A 73 -8.23 -9.14 0.95
C LEU A 73 -8.55 -7.65 1.09
N LEU A 74 -9.83 -7.33 1.17
CA LEU A 74 -10.27 -5.98 1.49
C LEU A 74 -10.07 -5.69 2.98
N CYS A 75 -9.43 -4.58 3.29
CA CYS A 75 -9.20 -4.14 4.66
C CYS A 75 -9.78 -2.74 4.87
N ASP A 76 -10.76 -2.65 5.76
CA ASP A 76 -11.43 -1.39 6.11
C ASP A 76 -10.77 -0.68 7.32
N LYS A 77 -9.51 -1.02 7.62
CA LYS A 77 -8.68 -0.41 8.67
C LYS A 77 -7.49 0.38 8.13
N ILE A 78 -7.45 0.57 6.81
CA ILE A 78 -6.34 1.23 6.09
C ILE A 78 -6.85 2.37 5.20
N LYS A 79 -7.94 3.06 5.59
CA LYS A 79 -8.43 4.30 4.98
C LYS A 79 -7.65 5.52 5.49
N PRO A 80 -7.78 6.71 4.87
CA PRO A 80 -6.97 7.89 5.21
C PRO A 80 -6.89 8.26 6.70
N ASP A 81 -8.02 8.16 7.41
CA ASP A 81 -8.19 8.59 8.80
C ASP A 81 -8.25 7.43 9.80
N ASP A 82 -7.99 6.19 9.36
CA ASP A 82 -7.98 5.02 10.25
C ASP A 82 -6.73 5.01 11.16
N ASP A 83 -6.83 4.43 12.35
CA ASP A 83 -5.70 4.30 13.28
C ASP A 83 -4.69 3.25 12.79
N ALA A 84 -3.44 3.68 12.61
CA ALA A 84 -2.35 2.81 12.18
C ALA A 84 -2.05 1.68 13.18
N ARG A 85 -2.34 1.83 14.48
CA ARG A 85 -2.20 0.75 15.45
C ARG A 85 -3.17 -0.39 15.17
N GLU A 86 -4.43 -0.07 14.89
CA GLU A 86 -5.43 -1.07 14.50
C GLU A 86 -5.05 -1.74 13.16
N ALA A 87 -4.51 -0.96 12.22
CA ALA A 87 -4.01 -1.51 10.95
C ALA A 87 -2.84 -2.50 11.16
N VAL A 88 -1.85 -2.14 11.98
CA VAL A 88 -0.70 -3.00 12.31
C VAL A 88 -1.16 -4.25 13.05
N GLU A 89 -2.03 -4.11 14.05
CA GLU A 89 -2.61 -5.25 14.77
C GLU A 89 -3.33 -6.19 13.82
N TRP A 90 -4.18 -5.67 12.94
CA TRP A 90 -4.90 -6.48 11.96
C TRP A 90 -3.97 -7.17 10.97
N LEU A 91 -2.99 -6.45 10.42
CA LEU A 91 -1.97 -7.00 9.52
C LEU A 91 -1.15 -8.11 10.21
N SER A 92 -0.88 -7.99 11.51
CA SER A 92 -0.11 -9.00 12.28
C SER A 92 -0.78 -10.37 12.38
N GLN A 93 -2.10 -10.44 12.15
CA GLN A 93 -2.87 -11.68 12.21
C GLN A 93 -2.89 -12.43 10.87
N ILE A 94 -2.33 -11.84 9.80
CA ILE A 94 -2.32 -12.43 8.46
C ILE A 94 -1.22 -13.50 8.37
N PRO A 95 -1.54 -14.77 8.08
CA PRO A 95 -0.58 -15.87 8.11
C PRO A 95 0.16 -16.04 6.76
N TYR A 96 0.71 -14.95 6.21
CA TYR A 96 1.42 -14.94 4.93
C TYR A 96 2.81 -14.32 5.05
N GLU A 97 3.77 -14.79 4.23
CA GLU A 97 5.17 -14.36 4.32
C GLU A 97 5.50 -13.17 3.42
N SER A 98 4.76 -12.95 2.34
CA SER A 98 4.89 -11.76 1.48
C SER A 98 3.54 -11.08 1.29
N ILE A 99 3.40 -9.89 1.89
CA ILE A 99 2.16 -9.12 1.89
C ILE A 99 2.39 -7.80 1.16
N VAL A 100 1.56 -7.49 0.17
CA VAL A 100 1.54 -6.16 -0.49
C VAL A 100 0.26 -5.44 -0.09
N VAL A 101 0.40 -4.27 0.54
CA VAL A 101 -0.70 -3.45 1.04
C VAL A 101 -0.84 -2.18 0.21
N VAL A 102 -2.03 -1.89 -0.31
CA VAL A 102 -2.33 -0.66 -1.04
C VAL A 102 -3.35 0.19 -0.27
N CYS A 103 -2.91 1.36 0.20
CA CYS A 103 -3.68 2.23 1.09
C CYS A 103 -3.44 3.73 0.83
N HIS A 104 -3.57 4.57 1.87
CA HIS A 104 -3.65 6.03 1.75
C HIS A 104 -2.70 6.73 2.71
N MET A 105 -2.45 8.01 2.44
CA MET A 105 -2.03 8.93 3.50
C MET A 105 -3.24 9.28 4.37
N ASN A 106 -3.11 9.47 5.69
CA ASN A 106 -1.83 9.44 6.44
C ASN A 106 -1.49 8.05 7.01
N VAL A 107 -2.45 7.12 7.05
CA VAL A 107 -2.30 5.80 7.68
C VAL A 107 -1.05 5.05 7.23
N VAL A 108 -0.68 5.07 5.95
CA VAL A 108 0.52 4.38 5.44
C VAL A 108 1.82 4.89 6.07
N GLY A 109 1.92 6.19 6.31
CA GLY A 109 3.09 6.81 6.95
C GLY A 109 3.18 6.45 8.43
N HIS A 110 2.05 6.42 9.13
CA HIS A 110 2.01 6.02 10.54
C HIS A 110 2.21 4.51 10.73
N ILE A 111 1.76 3.66 9.80
CA ILE A 111 2.11 2.24 9.79
C ILE A 111 3.63 2.10 9.70
N ALA A 112 4.27 2.77 8.73
CA ALA A 112 5.73 2.72 8.58
C ALA A 112 6.46 3.20 9.84
N GLU A 113 6.04 4.32 10.43
CA GLU A 113 6.58 4.85 11.69
C GLU A 113 6.47 3.85 12.85
N LEU A 114 5.31 3.22 13.04
CA LEU A 114 5.15 2.19 14.07
C LEU A 114 6.07 1.00 13.83
N LEU A 115 6.15 0.52 12.59
CA LEU A 115 6.91 -0.65 12.19
C LEU A 115 8.42 -0.46 12.34
N THR A 116 8.96 0.73 12.04
CA THR A 116 10.40 1.00 12.08
C THR A 116 10.87 1.73 13.33
N HIS A 117 9.97 2.35 14.10
CA HIS A 117 10.28 3.35 15.13
C HIS A 117 11.09 4.56 14.63
N GLU A 118 11.10 4.78 13.31
CA GLU A 118 11.63 6.01 12.73
C GLU A 118 10.54 7.09 12.71
N ASN A 119 10.95 8.35 12.63
CA ASN A 119 10.00 9.46 12.53
C ASN A 119 9.08 9.30 11.30
N PHE A 120 7.84 9.77 11.42
CA PHE A 120 6.91 9.87 10.29
C PHE A 120 7.57 10.46 9.04
N ASN A 121 7.45 9.73 7.92
CA ASN A 121 7.90 10.17 6.60
C ASN A 121 6.79 9.93 5.57
N PRO A 122 6.26 10.99 4.93
CA PRO A 122 5.12 10.86 4.03
C PRO A 122 5.46 10.03 2.80
N PHE A 123 4.47 9.30 2.28
CA PHE A 123 4.58 8.60 1.01
C PHE A 123 4.16 9.52 -0.14
N ALA A 124 4.94 9.55 -1.23
CA ALA A 124 4.52 10.10 -2.50
C ALA A 124 3.39 9.26 -3.13
N LEU A 125 2.66 9.82 -4.09
CA LEU A 125 1.60 9.11 -4.80
C LEU A 125 2.19 7.91 -5.54
N ALA A 126 1.53 6.75 -5.43
CA ALA A 126 2.01 5.47 -5.96
C ALA A 126 3.38 5.03 -5.44
N GLU A 127 3.94 5.65 -4.40
CA GLU A 127 5.19 5.17 -3.79
C GLU A 127 5.01 3.79 -3.17
N ALA A 128 6.00 2.91 -3.38
CA ALA A 128 6.14 1.64 -2.70
C ALA A 128 7.37 1.64 -1.78
N ARG A 129 7.21 1.12 -0.55
CA ARG A 129 8.33 0.82 0.36
C ARG A 129 8.26 -0.63 0.78
N ILE A 130 9.41 -1.30 0.78
CA ILE A 130 9.54 -2.73 1.05
C ILE A 130 10.30 -2.91 2.37
N TYR A 131 9.72 -3.69 3.27
CA TYR A 131 10.23 -3.94 4.61
C TYR A 131 10.47 -5.43 4.82
N ASP A 132 11.59 -5.75 5.47
CA ASP A 132 11.85 -7.08 6.02
C ASP A 132 11.61 -7.08 7.53
N GLN A 133 11.04 -8.18 8.03
CA GLN A 133 10.75 -8.37 9.45
C GLN A 133 10.55 -9.85 9.80
N ALA A 134 10.75 -10.18 11.07
CA ALA A 134 10.39 -11.51 11.58
C ALA A 134 8.86 -11.63 11.77
N VAL A 135 8.24 -10.58 12.30
CA VAL A 135 6.80 -10.45 12.55
C VAL A 135 6.34 -9.01 12.29
N ILE A 136 5.06 -8.77 12.01
CA ILE A 136 4.51 -7.41 11.91
C ILE A 136 4.27 -6.92 13.35
N ALA A 137 5.19 -6.12 13.87
CA ALA A 137 5.08 -5.52 15.19
C ALA A 137 5.93 -4.25 15.26
N ASN A 138 5.66 -3.43 16.27
CA ASN A 138 6.30 -2.12 16.40
C ASN A 138 7.82 -2.22 16.55
N GLY A 139 8.55 -1.43 15.77
CA GLY A 139 10.01 -1.32 15.81
C GLY A 139 10.78 -2.55 15.33
N LEU A 140 10.13 -3.53 14.68
CA LEU A 140 10.78 -4.76 14.22
C LEU A 140 11.01 -4.83 12.71
N SER A 141 10.65 -3.78 11.98
CA SER A 141 10.76 -3.72 10.53
C SER A 141 11.96 -2.91 10.08
N THR A 142 12.64 -3.37 9.03
CA THR A 142 13.71 -2.63 8.37
C THR A 142 13.34 -2.37 6.92
N GLN A 143 13.30 -1.10 6.51
CA GLN A 143 13.11 -0.76 5.09
C GLN A 143 14.32 -1.22 4.28
N LYS A 144 14.08 -1.99 3.21
CA LYS A 144 15.13 -2.52 2.32
C LYS A 144 15.18 -1.83 0.98
N ASN A 145 14.03 -1.39 0.48
CA ASN A 145 13.93 -0.79 -0.84
C ASN A 145 12.73 0.14 -0.91
N SER A 146 12.74 1.04 -1.88
CA SER A 146 11.64 1.96 -2.15
C SER A 146 11.63 2.39 -3.60
N PHE A 147 10.45 2.72 -4.10
CA PHE A 147 10.27 3.25 -5.44
C PHE A 147 9.23 4.36 -5.46
N ILE A 148 9.57 5.46 -6.12
CA ILE A 148 8.68 6.59 -6.36
C ILE A 148 8.58 6.77 -7.88
N PRO A 149 7.37 6.72 -8.47
CA PRO A 149 7.18 7.03 -9.88
C PRO A 149 7.68 8.44 -10.23
N THR A 150 8.25 8.59 -11.42
CA THR A 150 8.91 9.85 -11.83
C THR A 150 8.01 10.81 -12.63
N ILE A 151 6.74 10.43 -12.82
CA ILE A 151 5.78 11.12 -13.69
C ILE A 151 4.71 11.90 -12.97
#